data_AF-A0A7J8WTJ7-F1
#
_entry.id   AF-A0A7J8WTJ7-F1
#
_cell.length_a   1.000
_cell.length_b   1.000
_cell.length_c   1.000
_cell.angle_alpha   90.00
_cell.angle_beta   90.00
_cell.angle_gamma   90.00
#
_symmetry.space_group_name_H-M   'P 1'
#
loop_
_entity.id
_entity.type
_entity.pdbx_description
1 polymer ?
#
loop_
_entity_poly.entity_id
_entity_poly.type
_entity_poly.pdbx_seq_one_letter_code
_entity_poly.pdbx_strand_id
1 'polypeptide(L)'
;MTIVNTLQGEYQITHGYGPDRAPQVMQDHWNSYITEQDFNFMSSNGLDAVRVPVGWWIAQDPIPPRPFVGGSSRALDNAFTWAEKYGMKVIIDLHAVKDSQNGNDHSGTRDGFQEWGDSNIGETVAVIEYLAARYGGRLGLAAIELINEPLAPGATFDALTKYYRAGYDAVRKHTDAYVILSARLGPTDPQEFFSLASSMNRVVIDMHNYNLF
;
A
#
# COMPACT_ATOMS: atom_id res chain seq x y z
N MET A 1 4.21 -8.50 -26.55
CA MET A 1 2.88 -8.73 -25.97
C MET A 1 2.96 -10.03 -25.22
N THR A 2 3.05 -9.97 -23.89
CA THR A 2 3.12 -11.16 -23.04
C THR A 2 1.71 -11.69 -22.89
N ILE A 3 1.44 -12.90 -23.37
CA ILE A 3 0.14 -13.55 -23.17
C ILE A 3 0.22 -14.25 -21.81
N VAL A 4 -0.45 -13.68 -20.81
CA VAL A 4 -0.63 -14.30 -19.49
C VAL A 4 -1.74 -15.35 -19.57
N ASN A 5 -1.45 -16.59 -19.17
CA ASN A 5 -2.40 -17.70 -19.19
C ASN A 5 -3.42 -17.65 -18.03
N THR A 6 -3.16 -16.82 -17.02
CA THR A 6 -4.03 -16.57 -15.86
C THR A 6 -4.07 -15.08 -15.56
N LEU A 7 -5.22 -14.56 -15.12
CA LEU A 7 -5.31 -13.18 -14.64
C LEU A 7 -4.46 -13.06 -13.37
N GLN A 8 -3.51 -12.14 -13.37
CA GLN A 8 -2.58 -11.89 -12.26
C GLN A 8 -2.70 -10.43 -11.85
N GLY A 9 -2.99 -10.16 -10.57
CA GLY A 9 -3.15 -8.80 -10.06
C GLY A 9 -4.52 -8.16 -10.35
N GLU A 10 -4.83 -7.09 -9.62
CA GLU A 10 -6.14 -6.44 -9.66
C GLU A 10 -6.44 -5.80 -11.03
N TYR A 11 -5.44 -5.26 -11.73
CA TYR A 11 -5.62 -4.68 -13.05
C TYR A 11 -6.22 -5.70 -14.04
N GLN A 12 -5.66 -6.90 -14.13
CA GLN A 12 -6.11 -7.96 -15.03
C GLN A 12 -7.44 -8.55 -14.58
N ILE A 13 -7.65 -8.74 -13.27
CA ILE A 13 -8.92 -9.27 -12.73
C ILE A 13 -10.06 -8.33 -13.09
N THR A 14 -9.94 -7.05 -12.75
CA THR A 14 -10.99 -6.05 -12.99
C THR A 14 -11.19 -5.78 -14.48
N HIS A 15 -10.11 -5.76 -15.26
CA HIS A 15 -10.21 -5.63 -16.72
C HIS A 15 -10.90 -6.85 -17.35
N GLY A 16 -10.59 -8.06 -16.88
CA GLY A 16 -11.15 -9.32 -17.38
C GLY A 16 -12.64 -9.50 -17.08
N TYR A 17 -13.09 -9.12 -15.88
CA TYR A 17 -14.53 -9.11 -15.55
C TYR A 17 -15.29 -7.96 -16.23
N GLY A 18 -14.58 -6.89 -16.61
CA GLY A 18 -15.16 -5.72 -17.24
C GLY A 18 -15.93 -4.82 -16.26
N PRO A 19 -16.30 -3.61 -16.71
CA PRO A 19 -16.83 -2.55 -15.85
C PRO A 19 -18.16 -2.89 -15.18
N ASP A 20 -18.93 -3.84 -15.72
CA ASP A 20 -20.26 -4.19 -15.22
C ASP A 20 -20.19 -5.25 -14.11
N ARG A 21 -19.25 -6.20 -14.19
CA ARG A 21 -19.13 -7.30 -13.22
C ARG A 21 -18.05 -7.07 -12.17
N ALA A 22 -16.96 -6.40 -12.53
CA ALA A 22 -15.83 -6.18 -11.61
C ALA A 22 -16.25 -5.48 -10.30
N PRO A 23 -17.12 -4.45 -10.29
CA PRO A 23 -17.53 -3.80 -9.04
C PRO A 23 -18.22 -4.76 -8.07
N GLN A 24 -19.13 -5.61 -8.56
CA GLN A 24 -19.83 -6.58 -7.72
C GLN A 24 -18.86 -7.63 -7.17
N VAL A 25 -17.98 -8.17 -8.02
CA VAL A 25 -16.98 -9.18 -7.61
C VAL A 25 -16.08 -8.64 -6.50
N MET A 26 -15.57 -7.42 -6.65
CA MET A 26 -14.69 -6.81 -5.65
C MET A 26 -15.43 -6.44 -4.37
N GLN A 27 -16.67 -5.94 -4.47
CA GLN A 27 -17.50 -5.67 -3.29
C GLN A 27 -17.82 -6.95 -2.50
N ASP A 28 -18.19 -8.04 -3.18
CA ASP A 28 -18.45 -9.32 -2.53
C ASP A 28 -17.18 -9.87 -1.84
N HIS A 29 -16.03 -9.73 -2.49
CA HIS A 29 -14.74 -10.09 -1.91
C HIS A 29 -14.43 -9.26 -0.65
N TRP A 30 -14.48 -7.92 -0.71
CA TRP A 30 -14.19 -7.06 0.44
C TRP A 30 -15.18 -7.24 1.60
N ASN A 31 -16.42 -7.66 1.32
CA ASN A 31 -17.43 -7.91 2.35
C ASN A 31 -17.29 -9.27 3.05
N SER A 32 -16.48 -10.19 2.52
CA SER A 32 -16.42 -11.57 3.01
C SER A 32 -15.02 -12.11 3.28
N TYR A 33 -13.97 -11.54 2.68
CA TYR A 33 -12.60 -12.05 2.80
C TYR A 33 -11.96 -11.76 4.16
N ILE A 34 -12.12 -10.53 4.66
CA ILE A 34 -11.76 -10.12 6.01
C ILE A 34 -12.97 -9.45 6.65
N THR A 35 -13.31 -9.90 7.84
CA THR A 35 -14.49 -9.51 8.60
C THR A 35 -14.12 -9.11 10.01
N GLU A 36 -15.09 -8.64 10.78
CA GLU A 36 -14.89 -8.34 12.19
C GLU A 36 -14.40 -9.56 13.00
N GLN A 37 -14.87 -10.75 12.63
CA GLN A 37 -14.52 -12.01 13.29
C GLN A 37 -13.01 -12.29 13.20
N ASP A 38 -12.36 -11.89 12.11
CA ASP A 38 -10.92 -12.07 11.92
C ASP A 38 -10.13 -11.16 12.87
N PHE A 39 -10.57 -9.92 13.08
CA PHE A 39 -9.96 -9.02 14.08
C PHE A 39 -10.16 -9.52 15.51
N ASN A 40 -11.34 -10.02 15.83
CA ASN A 40 -11.59 -10.66 17.12
C ASN A 40 -10.67 -11.87 17.33
N PHE A 41 -10.51 -12.71 16.30
CA PHE A 41 -9.63 -13.87 16.33
C PHE A 41 -8.17 -13.45 16.55
N MET A 42 -7.65 -12.50 15.77
CA MET A 42 -6.28 -12.01 15.89
C MET A 42 -6.00 -11.45 17.29
N SER A 43 -6.87 -10.57 17.78
CA SER A 43 -6.74 -9.97 19.12
C SER A 43 -6.82 -11.02 20.24
N SER A 44 -7.76 -11.98 20.14
CA SER A 44 -7.90 -13.07 21.11
C SER A 44 -6.69 -14.02 21.14
N ASN A 45 -5.88 -14.05 20.08
CA ASN A 45 -4.64 -14.81 19.99
C ASN A 45 -3.39 -13.97 20.26
N GLY A 46 -3.55 -12.74 20.78
CA GLY A 46 -2.44 -11.91 21.23
C GLY A 46 -1.74 -11.09 20.14
N LEU A 47 -2.31 -11.00 18.93
CA LEU A 47 -1.84 -10.05 17.92
C LEU A 47 -2.40 -8.66 18.23
N ASP A 48 -1.56 -7.63 18.12
CA ASP A 48 -1.88 -6.26 18.51
C ASP A 48 -1.86 -5.26 17.34
N ALA A 49 -1.49 -5.71 16.14
CA ALA A 49 -1.46 -4.89 14.93
C ALA A 49 -1.76 -5.70 13.67
N VAL A 50 -2.25 -4.99 12.64
CA VAL A 50 -2.41 -5.49 11.27
C VAL A 50 -1.71 -4.55 10.29
N ARG A 51 -1.07 -5.11 9.26
CA ARG A 51 -0.58 -4.37 8.09
C ARG A 51 -1.59 -4.57 6.96
N VAL A 52 -2.14 -3.47 6.44
CA VAL A 52 -3.23 -3.48 5.45
C VAL A 52 -2.73 -2.88 4.14
N PRO A 53 -2.42 -3.73 3.14
CA PRO A 53 -2.11 -3.32 1.78
C PRO A 53 -3.26 -2.57 1.11
N VAL A 54 -2.96 -1.43 0.49
CA VAL A 54 -3.90 -0.66 -0.34
C VAL A 54 -3.24 -0.23 -1.65
N GLY A 55 -4.04 -0.13 -2.72
CA GLY A 55 -3.58 0.41 -4.00
C GLY A 55 -3.88 1.89 -4.14
N TRP A 56 -3.10 2.59 -4.96
CA TRP A 56 -3.20 4.03 -5.20
C TRP A 56 -4.60 4.51 -5.61
N TRP A 57 -5.38 3.65 -6.25
CA TRP A 57 -6.75 3.94 -6.68
C TRP A 57 -7.69 4.25 -5.52
N ILE A 58 -7.35 3.86 -4.28
CA ILE A 58 -8.10 4.22 -3.06
C ILE A 58 -8.27 5.73 -2.90
N ALA A 59 -7.30 6.53 -3.32
CA ALA A 59 -7.35 7.99 -3.22
C ALA A 59 -8.36 8.61 -4.23
N GLN A 60 -8.86 7.82 -5.18
CA GLN A 60 -9.85 8.24 -6.17
C GLN A 60 -11.23 7.62 -5.95
N ASP A 61 -11.45 7.00 -4.77
CA ASP A 61 -12.78 6.53 -4.39
C ASP A 61 -13.82 7.68 -4.36
N PRO A 62 -15.09 7.42 -4.73
CA PRO A 62 -15.66 6.12 -5.08
C PRO A 62 -15.57 5.78 -6.58
N ILE A 63 -14.89 6.58 -7.40
CA ILE A 63 -14.86 6.43 -8.86
C ILE A 63 -13.40 6.45 -9.35
N PRO A 64 -12.60 5.42 -9.01
CA PRO A 64 -11.24 5.33 -9.51
C PRO A 64 -11.21 5.15 -11.04
N PRO A 65 -10.08 5.47 -11.68
CA PRO A 65 -9.91 5.24 -13.11
C PRO A 65 -9.95 3.75 -13.43
N ARG A 66 -10.59 3.42 -14.55
CA ARG A 66 -10.67 2.03 -15.03
C ARG A 66 -9.26 1.47 -15.32
N PRO A 67 -9.01 0.17 -15.09
CA PRO A 67 -10.00 -0.86 -14.75
C PRO A 67 -10.33 -0.99 -13.25
N PHE A 68 -9.64 -0.25 -12.38
CA PHE A 68 -9.87 -0.31 -10.94
C PHE A 68 -11.31 0.07 -10.57
N VAL A 69 -11.78 -0.47 -9.45
CA VAL A 69 -13.16 -0.30 -8.99
C VAL A 69 -13.21 0.32 -7.61
N GLY A 70 -14.23 1.14 -7.38
CA GLY A 70 -14.37 1.87 -6.12
C GLY A 70 -14.92 1.02 -4.98
N GLY A 71 -14.54 1.37 -3.75
CA GLY A 71 -15.03 0.73 -2.51
C GLY A 71 -13.94 0.38 -1.51
N SER A 72 -12.67 0.43 -1.91
CA SER A 72 -11.52 0.09 -1.07
C SER A 72 -11.40 0.95 0.20
N SER A 73 -11.77 2.24 0.14
CA SER A 73 -11.79 3.13 1.30
C SER A 73 -12.77 2.66 2.37
N ARG A 74 -13.93 2.15 1.98
CA ARG A 74 -14.92 1.61 2.93
C ARG A 74 -14.40 0.33 3.59
N ALA A 75 -13.68 -0.52 2.85
CA ALA A 75 -13.05 -1.70 3.41
C ALA A 75 -11.98 -1.33 4.46
N LEU A 76 -11.15 -0.32 4.16
CA LEU A 76 -10.16 0.18 5.13
C LEU A 76 -10.83 0.86 6.34
N ASP A 77 -11.91 1.63 6.15
CA ASP A 77 -12.68 2.20 7.26
C ASP A 77 -13.24 1.13 8.22
N ASN A 78 -13.70 0.00 7.66
CA ASN A 78 -14.14 -1.15 8.44
C ASN A 78 -12.98 -1.76 9.24
N ALA A 79 -11.82 -1.96 8.60
CA ALA A 79 -10.62 -2.47 9.27
C ALA A 79 -10.19 -1.58 10.44
N PHE A 80 -10.22 -0.26 10.30
CA PHE A 80 -9.97 0.67 11.42
C PHE A 80 -11.01 0.53 12.53
N THR A 81 -12.29 0.41 12.17
CA THR A 81 -13.38 0.26 13.14
C THR A 81 -13.24 -1.02 13.95
N TRP A 82 -12.88 -2.14 13.31
CA TRP A 82 -12.66 -3.41 13.97
C TRP A 82 -11.37 -3.40 14.79
N ALA A 83 -10.28 -2.86 14.25
CA ALA A 83 -9.01 -2.72 14.97
C ALA A 83 -9.20 -1.95 16.29
N GLU A 84 -9.85 -0.78 16.23
CA GLU A 84 -10.11 0.04 17.42
C GLU A 84 -11.01 -0.66 18.43
N LYS A 85 -12.02 -1.41 17.97
CA LYS A 85 -12.90 -2.20 18.85
C LYS A 85 -12.12 -3.26 19.64
N TYR A 86 -11.15 -3.92 19.02
CA TYR A 86 -10.37 -5.01 19.63
C TYR A 86 -9.00 -4.57 20.14
N GLY A 87 -8.77 -3.26 20.25
CA GLY A 87 -7.52 -2.68 20.76
C GLY A 87 -6.29 -2.90 19.87
N MET A 88 -6.49 -3.29 18.62
CA MET A 88 -5.43 -3.49 17.64
C MET A 88 -5.06 -2.18 16.94
N LYS A 89 -3.86 -2.14 16.36
CA LYS A 89 -3.37 -1.05 15.51
C LYS A 89 -3.39 -1.42 14.03
N VAL A 90 -3.43 -0.40 13.18
CA VAL A 90 -3.38 -0.51 11.72
C VAL A 90 -2.12 0.17 11.21
N ILE A 91 -1.35 -0.56 10.42
CA ILE A 91 -0.30 -0.06 9.54
C ILE A 91 -0.91 0.00 8.14
N ILE A 92 -1.07 1.19 7.58
CA ILE A 92 -1.51 1.35 6.19
C ILE A 92 -0.28 1.16 5.31
N ASP A 93 -0.35 0.27 4.33
CA ASP A 93 0.73 0.02 3.38
C ASP A 93 0.30 0.40 1.96
N LEU A 94 0.93 1.41 1.36
CA LEU A 94 0.73 1.72 -0.05
C LEU A 94 1.42 0.67 -0.91
N HIS A 95 0.68 -0.40 -1.18
CA HIS A 95 1.18 -1.63 -1.74
C HIS A 95 1.34 -1.58 -3.26
N ALA A 96 0.52 -0.79 -3.92
CA ALA A 96 0.53 -0.58 -5.36
C ALA A 96 0.52 0.91 -5.66
N VAL A 97 1.58 1.38 -6.32
CA VAL A 97 1.65 2.76 -6.83
C VAL A 97 1.30 2.79 -8.31
N LYS A 98 0.83 3.94 -8.79
CA LYS A 98 0.55 4.10 -10.22
C LYS A 98 1.83 3.85 -11.02
N ASP A 99 1.67 3.15 -12.13
CA ASP A 99 2.74 2.73 -13.05
C ASP A 99 3.70 1.67 -12.46
N SER A 100 3.38 1.11 -11.28
CA SER A 100 4.07 0.00 -10.61
C SER A 100 5.56 0.20 -10.31
N GLN A 101 5.89 -0.05 -9.05
CA GLN A 101 7.23 0.04 -8.49
C GLN A 101 8.09 -1.22 -8.69
N ASN A 102 7.48 -2.35 -9.06
CA ASN A 102 8.19 -3.63 -9.15
C ASN A 102 7.74 -4.59 -10.27
N GLY A 103 6.63 -4.32 -10.97
CA GLY A 103 6.15 -5.21 -12.02
C GLY A 103 5.63 -6.56 -11.54
N ASN A 104 5.50 -6.78 -10.22
CA ASN A 104 4.90 -7.98 -9.67
C ASN A 104 3.37 -7.85 -9.64
N ASP A 105 2.66 -8.96 -9.74
CA ASP A 105 1.19 -9.01 -9.76
C ASP A 105 0.53 -8.34 -8.55
N HIS A 106 1.15 -8.45 -7.38
CA HIS A 106 0.70 -7.80 -6.14
C HIS A 106 0.77 -6.27 -6.18
N SER A 107 1.52 -5.67 -7.10
CA SER A 107 1.52 -4.21 -7.33
C SER A 107 0.36 -3.75 -8.21
N GLY A 108 -0.54 -4.66 -8.63
CA GLY A 108 -1.63 -4.33 -9.55
C GLY A 108 -1.14 -3.83 -10.91
N THR A 109 0.07 -4.25 -11.32
CA THR A 109 0.69 -3.81 -12.57
C THR A 109 -0.10 -4.22 -13.80
N ARG A 110 -0.08 -3.38 -14.82
CA ARG A 110 -0.47 -3.78 -16.17
C ARG A 110 0.64 -4.68 -16.72
N ASP A 111 0.33 -5.95 -16.96
CA ASP A 111 1.14 -6.95 -17.67
C ASP A 111 2.64 -7.01 -17.30
N GLY A 112 2.98 -6.78 -16.03
CA GLY A 112 4.35 -6.83 -15.53
C GLY A 112 5.17 -5.55 -15.76
N PHE A 113 4.55 -4.45 -16.20
CA PHE A 113 5.25 -3.18 -16.36
C PHE A 113 5.76 -2.65 -15.01
N GLN A 114 6.99 -2.14 -15.02
CA GLN A 114 7.59 -1.40 -13.93
C GLN A 114 8.03 -0.04 -14.47
N GLU A 115 7.20 0.97 -14.31
CA GLU A 115 7.35 2.29 -14.94
C GLU A 115 7.40 3.43 -13.91
N TRP A 116 7.18 3.15 -12.62
CA TRP A 116 7.26 4.16 -11.57
C TRP A 116 8.68 4.77 -11.46
N GLY A 117 8.74 6.10 -11.41
CA GLY A 117 9.99 6.84 -11.19
C GLY A 117 9.77 8.31 -10.81
N ASP A 118 10.75 9.18 -11.11
CA ASP A 118 10.77 10.60 -10.70
C ASP A 118 9.48 11.36 -11.09
N SER A 119 8.91 11.10 -12.27
CA SER A 119 7.67 11.74 -12.74
C SER A 119 6.43 11.36 -11.92
N ASN A 120 6.46 10.22 -11.24
CA ASN A 120 5.33 9.68 -10.47
C ASN A 120 5.32 10.13 -9.02
N ILE A 121 6.41 10.73 -8.53
CA ILE A 121 6.58 11.10 -7.12
C ILE A 121 5.43 11.97 -6.62
N GLY A 122 5.07 13.03 -7.35
CA GLY A 122 4.03 13.96 -6.91
C GLY A 122 2.66 13.28 -6.74
N GLU A 123 2.27 12.42 -7.67
CA GLU A 123 1.03 11.66 -7.59
C GLU A 123 1.05 10.63 -6.46
N THR A 124 2.18 9.94 -6.28
CA THR A 124 2.35 8.95 -5.20
C THR A 124 2.30 9.62 -3.82
N VAL A 125 2.88 10.83 -3.68
CA VAL A 125 2.79 11.63 -2.45
C VAL A 125 1.35 12.09 -2.19
N ALA A 126 0.58 12.44 -3.22
CA ALA A 126 -0.81 12.82 -3.05
C ALA A 126 -1.67 11.68 -2.48
N VAL A 127 -1.38 10.43 -2.84
CA VAL A 127 -2.04 9.25 -2.24
C VAL A 127 -1.67 9.11 -0.76
N ILE A 128 -0.40 9.29 -0.41
CA ILE A 128 0.04 9.28 0.99
C ILE A 128 -0.61 10.39 1.80
N GLU A 129 -0.68 11.62 1.25
CA GLU A 129 -1.34 12.75 1.90
C GLU A 129 -2.84 12.47 2.10
N TYR A 130 -3.52 11.86 1.12
CA TYR A 130 -4.90 11.42 1.26
C TYR A 130 -5.08 10.43 2.43
N LEU A 131 -4.24 9.39 2.50
CA LEU A 131 -4.31 8.38 3.57
C LEU A 131 -4.02 9.01 4.95
N ALA A 132 -2.98 9.85 5.03
CA ALA A 132 -2.61 10.54 6.25
C ALA A 132 -3.71 11.53 6.71
N ALA A 133 -4.31 12.29 5.80
CA ALA A 133 -5.39 13.21 6.12
C ALA A 133 -6.65 12.47 6.60
N ARG A 134 -6.99 11.33 5.97
CA ARG A 134 -8.19 10.55 6.30
C ARG A 134 -8.06 9.81 7.63
N TYR A 135 -6.93 9.16 7.87
CA TYR A 135 -6.74 8.25 9.02
C TYR A 135 -5.86 8.83 10.13
N GLY A 136 -5.21 9.97 9.93
CA GLY A 136 -4.24 10.56 10.87
C GLY A 136 -4.79 10.84 12.27
N GLY A 137 -6.10 11.10 12.38
CA GLY A 137 -6.81 11.29 13.65
C GLY A 137 -7.39 10.02 14.28
N ARG A 138 -7.26 8.86 13.63
CA ARG A 138 -7.75 7.57 14.15
C ARG A 138 -6.79 7.02 15.20
N LEU A 139 -7.32 6.67 16.38
CA LEU A 139 -6.52 6.08 17.45
C LEU A 139 -5.91 4.72 17.06
N GLY A 140 -6.54 4.03 16.09
CA GLY A 140 -6.02 2.80 15.53
C GLY A 140 -4.77 2.96 14.66
N LEU A 141 -4.42 4.16 14.17
CA LEU A 141 -3.30 4.31 13.24
C LEU A 141 -1.95 4.19 13.97
N ALA A 142 -1.17 3.16 13.62
CA ALA A 142 0.20 3.01 14.09
C ALA A 142 1.22 3.63 13.13
N ALA A 143 1.08 3.34 11.83
CA ALA A 143 2.06 3.72 10.83
C ALA A 143 1.47 3.82 9.42
N ILE A 144 2.19 4.52 8.55
CA ILE A 144 1.96 4.54 7.10
C ILE A 144 3.28 4.13 6.42
N GLU A 145 3.23 3.04 5.67
CA GLU A 145 4.30 2.62 4.76
C GLU A 145 4.11 3.29 3.41
N LEU A 146 5.17 3.99 3.00
CA LEU A 146 5.10 4.88 1.84
C LEU A 146 4.99 4.10 0.53
N ILE A 147 5.69 2.99 0.40
CA ILE A 147 5.66 2.17 -0.81
C ILE A 147 6.15 0.75 -0.47
N ASN A 148 5.41 -0.26 -0.90
CA ASN A 148 5.82 -1.65 -0.72
C ASN A 148 6.84 -2.09 -1.78
N GLU A 149 7.93 -2.74 -1.38
CA GLU A 149 8.83 -3.51 -2.24
C GLU A 149 9.22 -2.86 -3.60
N PRO A 150 9.79 -1.64 -3.62
CA PRO A 150 10.30 -1.06 -4.87
C PRO A 150 11.47 -1.90 -5.43
N LEU A 151 11.44 -2.27 -6.72
CA LEU A 151 12.44 -3.17 -7.32
C LEU A 151 13.58 -2.41 -8.01
N ALA A 152 14.82 -2.73 -7.68
CA ALA A 152 15.98 -2.26 -8.44
C ALA A 152 16.17 -3.07 -9.75
N PRO A 153 16.69 -2.47 -10.84
CA PRO A 153 17.18 -1.10 -10.93
C PRO A 153 16.11 -0.06 -11.35
N GLY A 154 14.87 -0.46 -11.62
CA GLY A 154 13.81 0.43 -12.11
C GLY A 154 13.44 1.53 -11.11
N ALA A 155 13.09 1.15 -9.88
CA ALA A 155 12.94 2.10 -8.79
C ALA A 155 14.34 2.52 -8.29
N THR A 156 14.79 3.69 -8.72
CA THR A 156 16.15 4.17 -8.42
C THR A 156 16.26 4.66 -6.97
N PHE A 157 17.47 4.57 -6.42
CA PHE A 157 17.78 5.08 -5.08
C PHE A 157 17.48 6.59 -4.96
N ASP A 158 17.83 7.37 -5.99
CA ASP A 158 17.61 8.81 -6.01
C ASP A 158 16.12 9.16 -6.05
N ALA A 159 15.32 8.47 -6.87
CA ALA A 159 13.88 8.66 -6.94
C ALA A 159 13.21 8.33 -5.60
N LEU A 160 13.57 7.19 -5.00
CA LEU A 160 13.05 6.79 -3.69
C LEU A 160 13.49 7.75 -2.58
N THR A 161 14.72 8.25 -2.60
CA THR A 161 15.18 9.24 -1.61
C THR A 161 14.36 10.53 -1.68
N LYS A 162 14.09 11.04 -2.90
CA LYS A 162 13.21 12.21 -3.09
C LYS A 162 11.79 11.90 -2.61
N TYR A 163 11.27 10.74 -3.00
CA TYR A 163 9.92 10.29 -2.64
C TYR A 163 9.74 10.12 -1.14
N TYR A 164 10.66 9.45 -0.45
CA TYR A 164 10.59 9.21 1.00
C TYR A 164 10.63 10.48 1.81
N ARG A 165 11.41 11.50 1.41
CA ARG A 165 11.36 12.81 2.06
C ARG A 165 10.00 13.47 1.87
N ALA A 166 9.50 13.52 0.63
CA ALA A 166 8.22 14.17 0.34
C ALA A 166 7.02 13.43 0.99
N GLY A 167 7.04 12.10 1.00
CA GLY A 167 6.04 11.27 1.65
C GLY A 167 6.07 11.41 3.18
N TYR A 168 7.27 11.45 3.78
CA TYR A 168 7.43 11.76 5.20
C TYR A 168 6.80 13.12 5.56
N ASP A 169 7.12 14.17 4.80
CA ASP A 169 6.57 15.50 5.03
C ASP A 169 5.04 15.50 4.89
N ALA A 170 4.49 14.78 3.91
CA ALA A 170 3.05 14.63 3.73
C ALA A 170 2.37 13.95 4.94
N VAL A 171 2.96 12.87 5.49
CA VAL A 171 2.42 12.23 6.70
C VAL A 171 2.45 13.19 7.89
N ARG A 172 3.57 13.91 8.07
CA ARG A 172 3.78 14.84 9.20
C ARG A 172 2.85 16.04 9.20
N LYS A 173 2.25 16.42 8.06
CA LYS A 173 1.18 17.43 8.02
C LYS A 173 -0.07 17.02 8.80
N HIS A 174 -0.31 15.72 8.98
CA HIS A 174 -1.58 15.20 9.48
C HIS A 174 -1.46 14.34 10.74
N THR A 175 -0.31 13.71 11.00
CA THR A 175 -0.15 12.79 12.12
C THR A 175 1.31 12.54 12.53
N ASP A 176 1.49 12.14 13.79
CA ASP A 176 2.75 11.64 14.35
C ASP A 176 2.86 10.11 14.24
N ALA A 177 2.03 9.43 13.44
CA ALA A 177 2.19 8.00 13.15
C ALA A 177 3.61 7.67 12.63
N TYR A 178 4.07 6.44 12.82
CA TYR A 178 5.35 6.03 12.25
C TYR A 178 5.30 6.11 10.72
N VAL A 179 6.40 6.51 10.09
CA VAL A 179 6.56 6.46 8.64
C VAL A 179 7.48 5.30 8.33
N ILE A 180 7.03 4.39 7.47
CA ILE A 180 7.80 3.19 7.10
C ILE A 180 8.36 3.36 5.69
N LEU A 181 9.66 3.11 5.55
CA LEU A 181 10.36 3.08 4.27
C LEU A 181 10.71 1.63 3.94
N SER A 182 10.17 1.09 2.84
CA SER A 182 10.51 -0.27 2.40
C SER A 182 11.89 -0.32 1.79
N ALA A 183 12.69 -1.34 2.13
CA ALA A 183 13.94 -1.59 1.44
C ALA A 183 13.68 -2.01 -0.02
N ARG A 184 14.63 -1.70 -0.92
CA ARG A 184 14.50 -2.13 -2.31
C ARG A 184 14.69 -3.62 -2.46
N LEU A 185 13.87 -4.22 -3.32
CA LEU A 185 14.13 -5.56 -3.84
C LEU A 185 15.31 -5.54 -4.83
N GLY A 186 15.92 -6.72 -5.01
CA GLY A 186 17.04 -6.92 -5.93
C GLY A 186 18.41 -6.78 -5.27
N PRO A 187 19.51 -6.78 -6.05
CA PRO A 187 20.88 -6.78 -5.53
C PRO A 187 21.29 -5.37 -5.05
N THR A 188 20.68 -4.91 -3.96
CA THR A 188 20.92 -3.59 -3.34
C THR A 188 21.57 -3.74 -1.97
N ASP A 189 22.11 -2.64 -1.43
CA ASP A 189 22.56 -2.61 -0.05
C ASP A 189 21.32 -2.48 0.86
N PRO A 190 21.05 -3.46 1.76
CA PRO A 190 19.89 -3.41 2.65
C PRO A 190 19.93 -2.21 3.63
N GLN A 191 21.06 -1.53 3.75
CA GLN A 191 21.24 -0.36 4.63
C GLN A 191 21.19 0.97 3.88
N GLU A 192 20.93 1.00 2.57
CA GLU A 192 21.04 2.21 1.75
C GLU A 192 20.17 3.38 2.24
N PHE A 193 19.04 3.09 2.90
CA PHE A 193 18.15 4.10 3.48
C PHE A 193 18.38 4.40 4.96
N PHE A 194 19.35 3.79 5.64
CA PHE A 194 19.56 4.00 7.08
C PHE A 194 19.95 5.44 7.40
N SER A 195 20.84 6.04 6.59
CA SER A 195 21.20 7.45 6.75
C SER A 195 20.00 8.37 6.57
N LEU A 196 19.13 8.06 5.59
CA LEU A 196 17.90 8.82 5.38
C LEU A 196 16.95 8.70 6.57
N ALA A 197 16.64 7.48 7.01
CA ALA A 197 15.72 7.22 8.13
C ALA A 197 16.23 7.86 9.44
N SER A 198 17.52 7.77 9.72
CA SER A 198 18.13 8.37 10.92
C SER A 198 18.07 9.91 10.95
N SER A 199 17.84 10.56 9.81
CA SER A 199 17.67 12.02 9.71
C SER A 199 16.24 12.49 10.02
N MET A 200 15.30 11.57 10.25
CA MET A 200 13.88 11.83 10.42
C MET A 200 13.34 11.19 11.71
N ASN A 201 12.29 11.78 12.29
CA ASN A 201 11.73 11.28 13.54
C ASN A 201 10.64 10.23 13.29
N ARG A 202 10.60 9.17 14.13
CA ARG A 202 9.60 8.09 14.05
C ARG A 202 9.53 7.46 12.66
N VAL A 203 10.70 7.07 12.14
CA VAL A 203 10.86 6.36 10.88
C VAL A 203 11.33 4.93 11.14
N VAL A 204 10.78 3.98 10.40
CA VAL A 204 11.12 2.56 10.46
C VAL A 204 11.52 2.11 9.05
N ILE A 205 12.48 1.19 8.96
CA ILE A 205 12.80 0.51 7.70
C ILE A 205 12.10 -0.84 7.69
N ASP A 206 11.36 -1.14 6.62
CA ASP A 206 10.76 -2.46 6.40
C ASP A 206 11.68 -3.33 5.53
N MET A 207 11.81 -4.59 5.91
CA MET A 207 12.68 -5.59 5.32
C MET A 207 11.93 -6.91 5.16
N HIS A 208 11.64 -7.27 3.92
CA HIS A 208 10.98 -8.53 3.60
C HIS A 208 12.00 -9.65 3.48
N ASN A 209 11.93 -10.62 4.39
CA ASN A 209 12.85 -11.75 4.45
C ASN A 209 12.10 -13.04 4.23
N TYR A 210 12.54 -13.79 3.23
CA TYR A 210 11.91 -15.03 2.90
C TYR A 210 12.92 -16.07 2.41
N ASN A 211 12.64 -17.36 2.63
CA ASN A 211 13.58 -18.46 2.38
C ASN A 211 13.32 -19.25 1.08
N LEU A 212 12.33 -18.88 0.25
CA LEU A 212 11.87 -19.65 -0.92
C LEU A 212 11.23 -18.76 -2.03
N PHE A 213 11.99 -18.32 -3.04
CA PHE A 213 11.52 -17.52 -4.21
C PHE A 213 12.27 -17.90 -5.48
#